data_AF-A0AAW0SQ45-F1
#
_entry.id   AF-A0AAW0SQ45-F1
#
_cell.length_a   1.000
_cell.length_b   1.000
_cell.length_c   1.000
_cell.angle_alpha   90.00
_cell.angle_beta   90.00
_cell.angle_gamma   90.00
#
_symmetry.space_group_name_H-M   'P 1'
#
loop_
_entity.id
_entity.type
_entity.pdbx_description
1 polymer ?
#
loop_
_entity_poly.entity_id
_entity_poly.type
_entity_poly.pdbx_seq_one_letter_code
_entity_poly.pdbx_strand_id
1 'polypeptide(L)'
;MAAVTPLIFLGTLVTMGGAAVPSSVAKLYLSSVWEENLARGTGQVVRRYLEGCYLVLVSPRPSPSLILLLSILSDVGMATLNLELETLQDSELRHKHRNGDKHATKREGSWEWLWGVDKGTCRALLLDHTAGDAESAGLFLASSGLPRHPRTQVVVFGDSEYMSSILNHSALRNSRQVFYISPSTLPPLSRTKLETPLDFMGHKFRIVAKNYFPYFKYDRVTELPGTLVTPTDSLGTRITETLAKKLNFTFEVREPEDNQWGLPAGGGNWTGIVGELQYEKADFCMDLTLTPQRAEVVQYSRVFIDESVVMLSSKPRPLPEYLSLVRPLEGHVWLGVVVSVMVWSAGLWVLQKLRHWRLEGRHVSFSSSVFYGWGLLLEDIPYDPPANPTGQVMVMLWLIVCFVLSSAYRSSLISHLVVQGKSAVINTFEDLVERGERDGWTWGTPRMTGALKTVLSTSPDETMQMVYSKMTAVPFDDGIQKVLEGGFSFIYSYYYSRTRVATDFTDEKGYTPIHISTTKYPLFAGNARVFRPGAPFYRRISMATQHLIESGLITFWMDDVITLYVREERRSNVEGNVAKQHTLFTSGDDGEVVLGLDHLQVTYYMLFIGHVTAFLSFVAECLSRATTQ
;
A
#
# COMPACT_ATOMS: atom_id res chain seq x y z
N MET A 1 46.59 -30.15 -8.83
CA MET A 1 46.94 -30.23 -7.40
C MET A 1 45.75 -29.75 -6.60
N ALA A 2 45.23 -30.68 -5.79
CA ALA A 2 44.19 -30.57 -4.75
C ALA A 2 42.88 -29.84 -5.08
N ALA A 3 41.89 -30.65 -5.43
CA ALA A 3 40.46 -30.36 -5.42
C ALA A 3 39.96 -30.05 -4.00
N VAL A 4 38.98 -29.14 -3.86
CA VAL A 4 38.10 -29.09 -2.68
C VAL A 4 36.66 -28.81 -3.13
N THR A 5 35.86 -29.87 -3.07
CA THR A 5 34.39 -29.91 -3.08
C THR A 5 33.77 -29.02 -1.99
N PRO A 6 32.62 -28.37 -2.23
CA PRO A 6 31.90 -27.62 -1.20
C PRO A 6 31.13 -28.60 -0.30
N LEU A 7 31.47 -28.64 0.99
CA LEU A 7 30.71 -29.33 2.02
C LEU A 7 29.76 -28.34 2.70
N ILE A 8 28.48 -28.69 2.61
CA ILE A 8 27.30 -28.15 3.27
C ILE A 8 27.60 -27.72 4.72
N PHE A 9 27.41 -26.45 5.05
CA PHE A 9 27.36 -25.99 6.46
C PHE A 9 25.90 -25.93 6.94
N LEU A 10 25.36 -27.10 7.26
CA LEU A 10 24.45 -27.22 8.41
C LEU A 10 25.28 -26.91 9.66
N GLY A 11 24.68 -26.28 10.67
CA GLY A 11 25.32 -26.09 11.97
C GLY A 11 25.79 -27.43 12.55
N THR A 12 27.10 -27.68 12.49
CA THR A 12 27.73 -28.85 13.09
C THR A 12 28.15 -28.55 14.52
N LEU A 13 27.54 -29.27 15.47
CA LEU A 13 28.15 -29.58 16.77
C LEU A 13 29.51 -30.26 16.49
N VAL A 14 30.61 -29.58 16.79
CA VAL A 14 31.95 -30.18 16.71
C VAL A 14 32.29 -30.82 18.05
N THR A 15 32.22 -32.14 18.11
CA THR A 15 32.95 -32.95 19.09
C THR A 15 34.37 -33.19 18.55
N MET A 16 35.40 -32.68 19.21
CA MET A 16 36.78 -33.15 19.00
C MET A 16 37.28 -33.83 20.26
N GLY A 17 37.84 -35.03 20.04
CA GLY A 17 38.30 -35.95 21.07
C GLY A 17 39.58 -35.50 21.77
N GLY A 18 39.64 -35.85 23.05
CA GLY A 18 40.77 -35.64 23.96
C GLY A 18 40.26 -35.35 25.36
N ALA A 19 39.98 -36.41 26.13
CA ALA A 19 39.34 -36.46 27.45
C ALA A 19 37.81 -36.35 27.47
N ALA A 20 37.16 -37.25 28.21
CA ALA A 20 35.73 -37.52 28.20
C ALA A 20 34.90 -36.36 28.78
N VAL A 21 34.24 -35.60 27.91
CA VAL A 21 33.23 -34.58 28.24
C VAL A 21 31.83 -35.12 27.86
N PRO A 22 30.79 -34.96 28.70
CA PRO A 22 29.45 -35.51 28.42
C PRO A 22 28.77 -34.90 27.18
N SER A 23 27.92 -35.68 26.53
CA SER A 23 27.37 -35.51 25.17
C SER A 23 26.36 -34.36 24.96
N SER A 24 26.30 -33.36 25.83
CA SER A 24 25.31 -32.26 25.75
C SER A 24 25.91 -30.85 25.75
N VAL A 25 27.19 -30.72 25.37
CA VAL A 25 27.91 -29.44 25.34
C VAL A 25 27.82 -28.81 23.94
N ALA A 26 27.14 -27.67 23.82
CA ALA A 26 27.10 -26.89 22.58
C ALA A 26 28.21 -25.82 22.58
N LYS A 27 29.03 -25.80 21.53
CA LYS A 27 30.13 -24.84 21.34
C LYS A 27 29.72 -23.85 20.24
N LEU A 28 29.51 -22.59 20.59
CA LEU A 28 29.11 -21.54 19.65
C LEU A 28 30.35 -20.75 19.20
N TYR A 29 30.64 -20.79 17.90
CA TYR A 29 31.57 -19.86 17.25
C TYR A 29 30.76 -18.66 16.75
N LEU A 30 31.03 -17.47 17.29
CA LEU A 30 30.38 -16.22 16.89
C LEU A 30 31.37 -15.35 16.12
N SER A 31 31.10 -15.09 14.84
CA SER A 31 31.89 -14.18 14.00
C SER A 31 31.31 -12.76 14.02
N SER A 32 32.18 -11.81 14.39
CA SER A 32 32.15 -10.34 14.17
C SER A 32 30.83 -9.63 13.85
N VAL A 33 30.48 -8.60 14.65
CA VAL A 33 30.01 -7.25 14.22
C VAL A 33 29.48 -6.45 15.43
N TRP A 34 30.21 -5.38 15.79
CA TRP A 34 29.80 -4.20 16.58
C TRP A 34 29.10 -4.43 17.93
N GLU A 35 29.75 -3.99 19.02
CA GLU A 35 29.43 -4.28 20.43
C GLU A 35 27.93 -4.16 20.81
N GLU A 36 27.16 -3.25 20.19
CA GLU A 36 25.73 -3.08 20.44
C GLU A 36 24.82 -4.09 19.71
N ASN A 37 25.11 -4.40 18.45
CA ASN A 37 24.34 -5.36 17.65
C ASN A 37 24.74 -6.80 17.94
N LEU A 38 26.00 -7.03 18.29
CA LEU A 38 26.48 -8.32 18.79
C LEU A 38 25.75 -8.66 20.09
N ALA A 39 25.66 -7.72 21.03
CA ALA A 39 24.95 -7.90 22.29
C ALA A 39 23.42 -8.01 22.13
N ARG A 40 22.80 -7.30 21.16
CA ARG A 40 21.39 -7.54 20.78
C ARG A 40 21.19 -8.90 20.11
N GLY A 41 22.13 -9.35 19.29
CA GLY A 41 22.12 -10.65 18.63
C GLY A 41 22.31 -11.81 19.59
N THR A 42 23.31 -11.74 20.50
CA THR A 42 23.43 -12.67 21.62
C THR A 42 22.21 -12.58 22.52
N GLY A 43 21.69 -11.39 22.83
CA GLY A 43 20.46 -11.21 23.58
C GLY A 43 19.23 -11.89 22.94
N GLN A 44 19.07 -11.83 21.62
CA GLN A 44 18.00 -12.52 20.89
C GLN A 44 18.21 -14.05 20.83
N VAL A 45 19.45 -14.52 20.68
CA VAL A 45 19.78 -15.95 20.74
C VAL A 45 19.51 -16.49 22.14
N VAL A 46 20.03 -15.81 23.17
CA VAL A 46 19.80 -16.08 24.59
C VAL A 46 18.29 -16.09 24.90
N ARG A 47 17.52 -15.12 24.38
CA ARG A 47 16.05 -15.05 24.51
C ARG A 47 15.31 -16.20 23.84
N ARG A 48 15.75 -16.68 22.66
CA ARG A 48 15.15 -17.81 21.94
C ARG A 48 15.39 -19.17 22.62
N TYR A 49 16.48 -19.29 23.39
CA TYR A 49 16.87 -20.53 24.05
C TYR A 49 16.46 -20.60 25.54
N LEU A 50 16.15 -19.46 26.18
CA LEU A 50 15.82 -19.35 27.61
C LEU A 50 14.33 -19.15 27.90
N GLU A 51 13.45 -19.94 27.29
CA GLU A 51 12.05 -20.00 27.75
C GLU A 51 11.96 -20.76 29.09
N GLY A 52 11.98 -20.01 30.20
CA GLY A 52 11.51 -20.47 31.52
C GLY A 52 12.55 -20.96 32.54
N CYS A 53 13.75 -20.37 32.66
CA CYS A 53 14.78 -20.89 33.59
C CYS A 53 15.65 -19.83 34.31
N TYR A 54 16.09 -20.18 35.52
CA TYR A 54 17.09 -19.48 36.35
C TYR A 54 18.47 -19.48 35.66
N LEU A 55 19.16 -18.34 35.63
CA LEU A 55 20.42 -18.13 34.91
C LEU A 55 21.55 -17.83 35.92
N VAL A 56 22.62 -18.62 35.93
CA VAL A 56 23.79 -18.32 36.78
C VAL A 56 24.97 -17.92 35.89
N LEU A 57 25.47 -16.70 36.07
CA LEU A 57 26.61 -16.13 35.37
C LEU A 57 27.83 -16.16 36.29
N VAL A 58 28.91 -16.82 35.86
CA VAL A 58 30.18 -16.86 36.60
C VAL A 58 31.23 -16.11 35.77
N SER A 59 31.85 -15.07 36.33
CA SER A 59 32.95 -14.34 35.69
C SER A 59 34.14 -14.17 36.63
N PRO A 60 35.39 -14.41 36.18
CA PRO A 60 36.58 -14.24 36.99
C PRO A 60 37.06 -12.78 37.11
N ARG A 61 36.60 -11.86 36.25
CA ARG A 61 36.86 -10.40 36.35
C ARG A 61 35.74 -9.58 35.68
N PRO A 62 35.37 -8.41 36.20
CA PRO A 62 34.48 -7.49 35.50
C PRO A 62 35.23 -6.86 34.32
N SER A 63 34.97 -7.34 33.11
CA SER A 63 35.35 -6.61 31.89
C SER A 63 34.25 -5.59 31.54
N PRO A 64 34.58 -4.42 30.98
CA PRO A 64 33.57 -3.45 30.54
C PRO A 64 32.54 -4.06 29.57
N SER A 65 32.97 -5.07 28.80
CA SER A 65 32.13 -5.87 27.90
C SER A 65 31.00 -6.62 28.61
N LEU A 66 31.21 -7.04 29.87
CA LEU A 66 30.21 -7.77 30.67
C LEU A 66 29.13 -6.82 31.22
N ILE A 67 29.52 -5.60 31.58
CA ILE A 67 28.59 -4.54 32.02
C ILE A 67 27.69 -4.09 30.86
N LEU A 68 28.28 -3.93 29.66
CA LEU A 68 27.53 -3.60 28.44
C LEU A 68 26.56 -4.73 28.05
N LEU A 69 26.97 -6.00 28.18
CA LEU A 69 26.08 -7.14 27.91
C LEU A 69 24.91 -7.19 28.89
N LEU A 70 25.16 -6.90 30.17
CA LEU A 70 24.11 -6.86 31.21
C LEU A 70 23.13 -5.70 31.00
N SER A 71 23.60 -4.51 30.62
CA SER A 71 22.71 -3.38 30.30
C SER A 71 21.86 -3.64 29.05
N ILE A 72 22.40 -4.37 28.08
CA ILE A 72 21.66 -4.73 26.86
C ILE A 72 20.66 -5.86 27.13
N LEU A 73 20.97 -6.80 28.02
CA LEU A 73 20.01 -7.81 28.48
C LEU A 73 18.85 -7.18 29.27
N SER A 74 19.05 -6.07 30.00
CA SER A 74 17.94 -5.33 30.61
C SER A 74 17.10 -4.56 29.59
N ASP A 75 17.72 -3.99 28.55
CA ASP A 75 17.03 -3.17 27.54
C ASP A 75 16.28 -3.97 26.45
N VAL A 76 16.67 -5.21 26.14
CA VAL A 76 16.10 -6.02 25.04
C VAL A 76 14.72 -6.65 25.38
N GLY A 77 14.02 -6.15 26.40
CA GLY A 77 12.64 -6.52 26.69
C GLY A 77 12.48 -7.80 27.50
N MET A 78 13.28 -7.94 28.56
CA MET A 78 12.95 -8.78 29.73
C MET A 78 11.97 -8.05 30.68
N ALA A 79 11.27 -7.00 30.25
CA ALA A 79 10.32 -6.25 31.10
C ALA A 79 9.08 -7.07 31.53
N THR A 80 8.86 -8.27 30.99
CA THR A 80 7.80 -9.20 31.43
C THR A 80 8.30 -10.25 32.43
N LEU A 81 9.60 -10.26 32.75
CA LEU A 81 10.23 -11.15 33.72
C LEU A 81 10.93 -10.26 34.75
N ASN A 82 10.38 -10.12 35.96
CA ASN A 82 11.08 -9.41 37.05
C ASN A 82 12.42 -10.09 37.32
N LEU A 83 13.48 -9.49 36.79
CA LEU A 83 14.85 -9.99 36.83
C LEU A 83 15.52 -9.36 38.06
N GLU A 84 15.47 -10.05 39.19
CA GLU A 84 16.27 -9.68 40.36
C GLU A 84 17.73 -10.02 40.08
N LEU A 85 18.58 -8.99 40.03
CA LEU A 85 20.02 -9.11 39.78
C LEU A 85 20.75 -8.87 41.09
N GLU A 86 21.27 -9.93 41.70
CA GLU A 86 22.11 -9.85 42.90
C GLU A 86 23.56 -10.16 42.53
N THR A 87 24.46 -9.25 42.91
CA THR A 87 25.91 -9.39 42.73
C THR A 87 26.55 -9.79 44.06
N LEU A 88 27.10 -11.00 44.15
CA LEU A 88 27.83 -11.45 45.34
C LEU A 88 29.34 -11.23 45.12
N GLN A 89 29.99 -10.46 45.98
CA GLN A 89 31.44 -10.24 45.96
C GLN A 89 32.21 -11.27 46.81
N ASP A 90 33.42 -11.64 46.39
CA ASP A 90 34.28 -12.67 47.04
C ASP A 90 34.57 -12.40 48.54
N SER A 91 34.50 -11.14 48.99
CA SER A 91 34.67 -10.74 50.40
C SER A 91 33.52 -11.22 51.30
N GLU A 92 32.28 -11.22 50.80
CA GLU A 92 31.09 -11.68 51.53
C GLU A 92 31.02 -13.21 51.59
N LEU A 93 31.51 -13.89 50.55
CA LEU A 93 31.61 -15.35 50.45
C LEU A 93 32.60 -15.93 51.49
N ARG A 94 33.77 -15.29 51.66
CA ARG A 94 34.75 -15.72 52.68
C ARG A 94 34.30 -15.42 54.11
N HIS A 95 33.53 -14.36 54.33
CA HIS A 95 33.00 -14.02 55.66
C HIS A 95 31.94 -15.02 56.13
N LYS A 96 31.05 -15.47 55.24
CA LYS A 96 30.04 -16.51 55.55
C LYS A 96 30.63 -17.91 55.75
N HIS A 97 31.79 -18.21 55.15
CA HIS A 97 32.42 -19.52 55.25
C HIS A 97 33.41 -19.65 56.44
N ARG A 98 34.02 -18.55 56.91
CA ARG A 98 35.05 -18.57 57.96
C ARG A 98 34.49 -18.49 59.39
N ASN A 99 33.37 -17.81 59.60
CA ASN A 99 32.68 -17.79 60.90
C ASN A 99 31.56 -18.83 60.89
N GLY A 100 31.86 -20.03 61.38
CA GLY A 100 30.82 -20.98 61.80
C GLY A 100 30.10 -20.46 63.04
N ASP A 101 29.29 -19.42 62.89
CA ASP A 101 28.53 -18.84 63.99
C ASP A 101 27.36 -19.75 64.37
N LYS A 102 27.52 -20.42 65.52
CA LYS A 102 26.57 -21.34 66.16
C LYS A 102 25.31 -20.66 66.71
N HIS A 103 24.92 -19.47 66.24
CA HIS A 103 23.75 -18.75 66.74
C HIS A 103 22.68 -18.36 65.68
N ALA A 104 22.84 -18.73 64.41
CA ALA A 104 21.77 -18.59 63.42
C ALA A 104 20.90 -19.86 63.35
N THR A 105 20.17 -20.15 64.42
CA THR A 105 19.12 -21.19 64.41
C THR A 105 17.92 -20.69 63.61
N LYS A 106 17.56 -21.46 62.57
CA LYS A 106 16.30 -21.40 61.78
C LYS A 106 16.04 -20.11 60.96
N ARG A 107 16.79 -19.90 59.87
CA ARG A 107 16.23 -19.70 58.50
C ARG A 107 17.24 -19.42 57.38
N GLU A 108 18.52 -19.13 57.63
CA GLU A 108 19.42 -18.61 56.59
C GLU A 108 20.76 -19.37 56.48
N GLY A 109 20.68 -20.65 56.13
CA GLY A 109 21.86 -21.48 55.82
C GLY A 109 21.73 -22.30 54.54
N SER A 110 20.58 -22.30 53.88
CA SER A 110 20.39 -22.95 52.59
C SER A 110 20.21 -21.89 51.50
N TRP A 111 20.98 -22.00 50.42
CA TRP A 111 20.79 -21.21 49.20
C TRP A 111 19.47 -21.54 48.47
N GLU A 112 18.48 -22.10 49.19
CA GLU A 112 17.17 -22.54 48.66
C GLU A 112 16.30 -21.37 48.21
N TRP A 113 16.52 -20.16 48.75
CA TRP A 113 15.86 -18.95 48.27
C TRP A 113 16.18 -18.66 46.79
N LEU A 114 17.35 -19.10 46.28
CA LEU A 114 17.72 -18.98 44.88
C LEU A 114 16.80 -19.79 43.96
N TRP A 115 16.22 -20.87 44.49
CA TRP A 115 15.47 -21.89 43.75
C TRP A 115 13.97 -21.86 44.07
N GLY A 116 13.48 -20.77 44.68
CA GLY A 116 12.09 -20.59 45.12
C GLY A 116 11.04 -20.64 44.00
N VAL A 117 9.87 -21.19 44.30
CA VAL A 117 8.83 -21.71 43.37
C VAL A 117 7.87 -20.63 42.83
N ASP A 118 8.29 -19.36 42.75
CA ASP A 118 7.44 -18.32 42.19
C ASP A 118 7.42 -18.42 40.66
N LYS A 119 6.33 -18.98 40.14
CA LYS A 119 6.09 -19.13 38.70
C LYS A 119 6.01 -17.75 38.05
N GLY A 120 7.08 -17.35 37.37
CA GLY A 120 7.09 -16.17 36.50
C GLY A 120 8.27 -15.21 36.66
N THR A 121 9.23 -15.48 37.55
CA THR A 121 10.44 -14.66 37.69
C THR A 121 11.69 -15.47 37.36
N CYS A 122 12.37 -15.13 36.27
CA CYS A 122 13.71 -15.67 36.00
C CYS A 122 14.71 -14.91 36.87
N ARG A 123 15.29 -15.56 37.88
CA ARG A 123 16.38 -14.96 38.67
C ARG A 123 17.72 -15.19 37.98
N ALA A 124 18.52 -14.14 37.88
CA ALA A 124 19.89 -14.22 37.39
C ALA A 124 20.88 -13.94 38.52
N LEU A 125 21.74 -14.89 38.83
CA LEU A 125 22.80 -14.72 39.84
C LEU A 125 24.12 -14.43 39.13
N LEU A 126 24.72 -13.27 39.40
CA LEU A 126 26.08 -12.97 38.94
C LEU A 126 27.08 -13.26 40.07
N LEU A 127 27.93 -14.24 39.84
CA LEU A 127 29.05 -14.58 40.70
C LEU A 127 30.29 -13.87 40.17
N ASP A 128 30.65 -12.78 40.83
CA ASP A 128 31.88 -12.03 40.57
C ASP A 128 33.00 -12.60 41.44
N HIS A 129 33.82 -13.46 40.84
CA HIS A 129 34.87 -14.16 41.57
C HIS A 129 36.25 -13.56 41.25
N THR A 130 36.76 -12.73 42.16
CA THR A 130 38.01 -11.98 41.97
C THR A 130 39.28 -12.81 42.13
N ALA A 131 39.22 -13.96 42.81
CA ALA A 131 40.30 -14.93 42.88
C ALA A 131 40.18 -15.89 41.71
N GLY A 132 41.11 -15.82 40.76
CA GLY A 132 41.07 -16.54 39.48
C GLY A 132 41.19 -18.08 39.54
N ASP A 133 40.81 -18.72 40.63
CA ASP A 133 40.80 -20.18 40.76
C ASP A 133 39.40 -20.73 40.45
N ALA A 134 39.32 -21.60 39.45
CA ALA A 134 38.07 -22.26 39.04
C ALA A 134 37.54 -23.27 40.08
N GLU A 135 38.38 -23.74 40.99
CA GLU A 135 38.04 -24.71 42.03
C GLU A 135 37.10 -24.11 43.10
N SER A 136 37.34 -22.87 43.53
CA SER A 136 36.48 -22.17 44.49
C SER A 136 35.12 -21.80 43.90
N ALA A 137 35.08 -21.41 42.62
CA ALA A 137 33.82 -21.22 41.89
C ALA A 137 33.01 -22.53 41.82
N GLY A 138 33.68 -23.65 41.52
CA GLY A 138 33.07 -24.98 41.51
C GLY A 138 32.52 -25.40 42.86
N LEU A 139 33.25 -25.14 43.95
CA LEU A 139 32.83 -25.41 45.33
C LEU A 139 31.61 -24.57 45.75
N PHE A 140 31.55 -23.30 45.34
CA PHE A 140 30.36 -22.48 45.55
C PHE A 140 29.14 -23.08 44.82
N LEU A 141 29.30 -23.42 43.54
CA LEU A 141 28.21 -24.03 42.76
C LEU A 141 27.74 -25.36 43.38
N ALA A 142 28.65 -26.16 43.94
CA ALA A 142 28.30 -27.38 44.68
C ALA A 142 27.47 -27.10 45.94
N SER A 143 27.88 -26.09 46.73
CA SER A 143 27.22 -25.72 47.99
C SER A 143 25.92 -24.93 47.79
N SER A 144 25.75 -24.28 46.64
CA SER A 144 24.53 -23.53 46.26
C SER A 144 23.29 -24.40 46.05
N GLY A 145 23.44 -25.73 45.99
CA GLY A 145 22.33 -26.66 45.74
C GLY A 145 22.01 -26.90 44.26
N LEU A 146 22.78 -26.31 43.33
CA LEU A 146 22.65 -26.51 41.88
C LEU A 146 22.51 -28.00 41.45
N PRO A 147 23.24 -28.98 42.02
CA PRO A 147 23.08 -30.38 41.64
C PRO A 147 21.67 -30.96 41.89
N ARG A 148 20.87 -30.33 42.76
CA ARG A 148 19.47 -30.72 43.03
C ARG A 148 18.49 -30.16 42.00
N HIS A 149 18.92 -29.22 41.15
CA HIS A 149 18.11 -28.56 40.12
C HIS A 149 18.72 -28.76 38.72
N PRO A 150 18.66 -29.98 38.16
CA PRO A 150 19.35 -30.33 36.90
C PRO A 150 18.76 -29.70 35.63
N ARG A 151 17.63 -28.99 35.74
CA ARG A 151 16.97 -28.25 34.66
C ARG A 151 17.44 -26.79 34.54
N THR A 152 18.22 -26.30 35.50
CA THR A 152 18.76 -24.95 35.48
C THR A 152 19.78 -24.79 34.36
N GLN A 153 19.73 -23.68 33.63
CA GLN A 153 20.71 -23.34 32.59
C GLN A 153 21.82 -22.48 33.20
N VAL A 154 23.07 -22.92 33.04
CA VAL A 154 24.24 -22.21 33.57
C VAL A 154 25.04 -21.62 32.41
N VAL A 155 25.39 -20.34 32.49
CA VAL A 155 26.21 -19.66 31.49
C VAL A 155 27.52 -19.23 32.13
N VAL A 156 28.62 -19.83 31.69
CA VAL A 156 29.97 -19.57 32.23
C VAL A 156 30.72 -18.61 31.30
N PHE A 157 31.32 -17.57 31.86
CA PHE A 157 32.12 -16.60 31.11
C PHE A 157 33.57 -16.60 31.61
N GLY A 158 34.54 -16.87 30.75
CA GLY A 158 35.95 -16.88 31.17
C GLY A 158 36.93 -17.37 30.12
N ASP A 159 38.21 -17.26 30.41
CA ASP A 159 39.27 -17.74 29.51
C ASP A 159 39.30 -19.27 29.39
N SER A 160 39.86 -19.76 28.28
CA SER A 160 39.85 -21.19 27.94
C SER A 160 40.41 -22.11 29.05
N GLU A 161 41.40 -21.66 29.81
CA GLU A 161 42.02 -22.40 30.92
C GLU A 161 41.13 -22.42 32.18
N TYR A 162 40.47 -21.31 32.49
CA TYR A 162 39.48 -21.25 33.57
C TYR A 162 38.26 -22.12 33.26
N MET A 163 37.83 -22.10 31.99
CA MET A 163 36.69 -22.88 31.52
C MET A 163 36.92 -24.39 31.58
N SER A 164 38.11 -24.87 31.21
CA SER A 164 38.41 -26.31 31.26
C SER A 164 38.37 -26.84 32.70
N SER A 165 38.83 -26.03 33.66
CA SER A 165 38.83 -26.38 35.08
C SER A 165 37.41 -26.36 35.68
N ILE A 166 36.60 -25.33 35.40
CA ILE A 166 35.24 -25.23 35.97
C ILE A 166 34.26 -26.24 35.33
N LEU A 167 34.37 -26.51 34.02
CA LEU A 167 33.50 -27.49 33.34
C LEU A 167 33.77 -28.93 33.81
N ASN A 168 34.99 -29.22 34.26
CA ASN A 168 35.35 -30.52 34.83
C ASN A 168 34.92 -30.68 36.31
N HIS A 169 34.42 -29.62 36.94
CA HIS A 169 33.99 -29.68 38.33
C HIS A 169 32.72 -30.54 38.51
N SER A 170 32.68 -31.33 39.58
CA SER A 170 31.62 -32.30 39.86
C SER A 170 30.21 -31.69 39.95
N ALA A 171 30.12 -30.42 40.36
CA ALA A 171 28.87 -29.67 40.47
C ALA A 171 28.13 -29.47 39.14
N LEU A 172 28.87 -29.30 38.04
CA LEU A 172 28.31 -29.03 36.71
C LEU A 172 28.14 -30.31 35.87
N ARG A 173 28.81 -31.40 36.25
CA ARG A 173 28.77 -32.68 35.54
C ARG A 173 27.37 -33.29 35.39
N ASN A 174 26.46 -32.99 36.32
CA ASN A 174 25.07 -33.47 36.32
C ASN A 174 24.06 -32.46 35.74
N SER A 175 24.48 -31.24 35.41
CA SER A 175 23.61 -30.23 34.80
C SER A 175 23.49 -30.48 33.30
N ARG A 176 22.26 -30.52 32.78
CA ARG A 176 22.02 -30.94 31.38
C ARG A 176 22.34 -29.86 30.34
N GLN A 177 22.42 -28.59 30.75
CA GLN A 177 22.54 -27.43 29.86
C GLN A 177 23.52 -26.41 30.45
N VAL A 178 24.80 -26.56 30.12
CA VAL A 178 25.85 -25.57 30.44
C VAL A 178 26.31 -24.93 29.14
N PHE A 179 26.21 -23.62 29.06
CA PHE A 179 26.73 -22.82 27.97
C PHE A 179 27.97 -22.09 28.45
N TYR A 180 28.96 -21.91 27.58
CA TYR A 180 30.12 -21.10 27.90
C TYR A 180 30.45 -20.14 26.78
N ILE A 181 31.05 -19.01 27.15
CA ILE A 181 31.53 -17.99 26.22
C ILE A 181 32.99 -17.72 26.59
N SER A 182 33.91 -18.06 25.68
CA SER A 182 35.34 -17.82 25.86
C SER A 182 35.80 -16.59 25.07
N PRO A 183 36.31 -15.55 25.73
CA PRO A 183 36.87 -14.39 25.03
C PRO A 183 38.11 -14.76 24.21
N SER A 184 38.89 -15.76 24.67
CA SER A 184 40.16 -16.17 24.05
C SER A 184 40.00 -16.94 22.72
N THR A 185 38.77 -17.31 22.34
CA THR A 185 38.45 -17.84 20.99
C THR A 185 37.91 -16.79 20.02
N LEU A 186 37.74 -15.54 20.46
CA LEU A 186 37.60 -14.44 19.53
C LEU A 186 38.99 -14.21 18.90
N PRO A 187 39.11 -14.22 17.56
CA PRO A 187 40.39 -13.89 16.92
C PRO A 187 40.88 -12.56 17.48
N PRO A 188 42.21 -12.40 17.68
CA PRO A 188 42.75 -11.19 18.30
C PRO A 188 42.18 -9.98 17.57
N LEU A 189 41.69 -9.02 18.36
CA LEU A 189 41.31 -7.68 17.91
C LEU A 189 42.55 -6.98 17.35
N SER A 190 43.02 -7.42 16.18
CA SER A 190 43.79 -6.58 15.30
C SER A 190 42.83 -5.48 14.89
N ARG A 191 43.15 -4.24 15.28
CA ARG A 191 42.53 -2.99 14.83
C ARG A 191 42.57 -2.80 13.31
N THR A 192 42.87 -3.83 12.52
CA THR A 192 42.48 -3.86 11.13
C THR A 192 40.98 -4.12 11.09
N LYS A 193 40.21 -3.03 11.07
CA LYS A 193 38.95 -2.96 10.35
C LYS A 193 39.01 -4.00 9.20
N LEU A 194 38.31 -5.13 9.32
CA LEU A 194 37.78 -5.80 8.14
C LEU A 194 36.70 -4.86 7.61
N GLU A 195 37.16 -3.73 7.07
CA GLU A 195 36.42 -2.96 6.11
C GLU A 195 36.15 -3.96 5.00
N THR A 196 34.93 -4.49 4.98
CA THR A 196 34.32 -4.85 3.71
C THR A 196 34.75 -3.76 2.72
N PRO A 197 35.42 -4.09 1.60
CA PRO A 197 36.05 -3.08 0.74
C PRO A 197 35.07 -1.94 0.48
N LEU A 198 35.47 -0.68 0.57
CA LEU A 198 34.54 0.47 0.55
C LEU A 198 33.60 0.43 -0.67
N ASP A 199 34.04 -0.24 -1.72
CA ASP A 199 33.44 -0.40 -3.03
C ASP A 199 33.51 -1.87 -3.51
N PHE A 200 33.01 -2.16 -4.71
CA PHE A 200 33.04 -3.49 -5.34
C PHE A 200 34.24 -3.68 -6.27
N MET A 201 35.23 -2.78 -6.24
CA MET A 201 36.51 -2.91 -6.96
C MET A 201 36.35 -3.16 -8.47
N GLY A 202 35.32 -2.57 -9.10
CA GLY A 202 35.05 -2.74 -10.52
C GLY A 202 34.40 -4.07 -10.91
N HIS A 203 33.93 -4.88 -9.95
CA HIS A 203 33.26 -6.16 -10.20
C HIS A 203 32.16 -6.02 -11.26
N LYS A 204 32.08 -6.98 -12.17
CA LYS A 204 31.08 -7.02 -13.24
C LYS A 204 29.87 -7.86 -12.82
N PHE A 205 28.72 -7.22 -12.59
CA PHE A 205 27.48 -7.91 -12.23
C PHE A 205 26.64 -8.29 -13.45
N ARG A 206 26.03 -9.47 -13.39
CA ARG A 206 25.04 -9.94 -14.37
C ARG A 206 23.64 -9.59 -13.88
N ILE A 207 22.98 -8.68 -14.58
CA ILE A 207 21.65 -8.20 -14.21
C ILE A 207 20.63 -8.74 -15.19
N VAL A 208 19.53 -9.29 -14.68
CA VAL A 208 18.38 -9.68 -15.52
C VAL A 208 17.29 -8.62 -15.44
N ALA A 209 16.67 -8.30 -16.57
CA ALA A 209 15.57 -7.35 -16.63
C ALA A 209 14.68 -7.60 -17.85
N LYS A 210 13.42 -7.14 -17.78
CA LYS A 210 12.45 -7.26 -18.86
C LYS A 210 11.97 -5.88 -19.28
N ASN A 211 11.70 -5.70 -20.58
CA ASN A 211 11.27 -4.41 -21.10
C ASN A 211 9.85 -4.09 -20.59
N TYR A 212 9.74 -3.02 -19.81
CA TYR A 212 8.51 -2.56 -19.17
C TYR A 212 8.65 -1.08 -18.79
N PHE A 213 8.55 -0.21 -19.79
CA PHE A 213 8.64 1.25 -19.60
C PHE A 213 7.42 1.77 -18.80
N PRO A 214 7.58 2.73 -17.85
CA PRO A 214 8.75 3.57 -17.53
C PRO A 214 9.78 2.97 -16.57
N TYR A 215 9.55 1.76 -16.06
CA TYR A 215 10.43 1.14 -15.07
C TYR A 215 11.77 0.73 -15.67
N PHE A 216 11.74 0.01 -16.79
CA PHE A 216 12.94 -0.39 -17.50
C PHE A 216 12.72 -0.44 -19.01
N LYS A 217 13.65 0.12 -19.78
CA LYS A 217 13.66 0.08 -21.25
C LYS A 217 15.06 -0.19 -21.75
N TYR A 218 15.14 -0.97 -22.82
CA TYR A 218 16.39 -1.35 -23.46
C TYR A 218 16.17 -1.64 -24.93
N ASP A 219 17.26 -1.53 -25.69
CA ASP A 219 17.34 -1.97 -27.07
C ASP A 219 18.09 -3.30 -27.14
N ARG A 220 17.65 -4.18 -28.06
CA ARG A 220 18.29 -5.47 -28.28
C ARG A 220 19.49 -5.31 -29.21
N VAL A 221 20.64 -5.84 -28.79
CA VAL A 221 21.83 -5.91 -29.65
C VAL A 221 21.69 -6.99 -30.72
N THR A 222 20.97 -8.07 -30.39
CA THR A 222 20.68 -9.21 -31.26
C THR A 222 19.23 -9.64 -31.09
N GLU A 223 18.58 -10.14 -32.15
CA GLU A 223 17.17 -10.56 -32.11
C GLU A 223 16.90 -11.84 -31.31
N LEU A 224 17.95 -12.56 -30.91
CA LEU A 224 17.84 -13.82 -30.16
C LEU A 224 17.45 -13.57 -28.69
N PRO A 225 16.50 -14.34 -28.14
CA PRO A 225 16.09 -14.22 -26.73
C PRO A 225 17.22 -14.64 -25.79
N GLY A 226 17.25 -14.04 -24.59
CA GLY A 226 18.28 -14.31 -23.58
C GLY A 226 19.62 -13.61 -23.80
N THR A 227 19.70 -12.71 -24.79
CA THR A 227 20.94 -12.02 -25.15
C THR A 227 21.19 -10.77 -24.32
N LEU A 228 22.41 -10.23 -24.45
CA LEU A 228 22.80 -8.98 -23.83
C LEU A 228 22.01 -7.83 -24.44
N VAL A 229 21.52 -6.94 -23.59
CA VAL A 229 20.70 -5.80 -23.98
C VAL A 229 21.38 -4.50 -23.56
N THR A 230 21.20 -3.45 -24.35
CA THR A 230 21.71 -2.11 -24.05
C THR A 230 20.62 -1.30 -23.37
N PRO A 231 20.76 -0.98 -22.06
CA PRO A 231 19.78 -0.19 -21.34
C PRO A 231 19.66 1.21 -21.95
N THR A 232 18.43 1.69 -22.12
CA THR A 232 18.15 3.09 -22.47
C THR A 232 17.77 3.85 -21.20
N ASP A 233 17.54 5.16 -21.33
CA ASP A 233 17.09 5.96 -20.19
C ASP A 233 15.75 5.46 -19.65
N SER A 234 15.73 5.09 -18.37
CA SER A 234 14.58 4.55 -17.64
C SER A 234 14.86 4.63 -16.14
N LEU A 235 13.84 4.45 -15.30
CA LEU A 235 14.01 4.52 -13.86
C LEU A 235 15.08 3.52 -13.37
N GLY A 236 14.97 2.26 -13.77
CA GLY A 236 15.88 1.20 -13.38
C GLY A 236 17.31 1.48 -13.81
N THR A 237 17.51 2.00 -15.04
CA THR A 237 18.84 2.38 -15.57
C THR A 237 19.48 3.46 -14.71
N ARG A 238 18.78 4.58 -14.44
CA ARG A 238 19.31 5.69 -13.64
C ARG A 238 19.70 5.27 -12.22
N ILE A 239 18.87 4.43 -11.58
CA ILE A 239 19.18 3.90 -10.24
C ILE A 239 20.43 3.02 -10.32
N THR A 240 20.52 2.11 -11.30
CA THR A 240 21.67 1.19 -11.41
C THR A 240 22.97 1.91 -11.77
N GLU A 241 22.95 2.88 -12.68
CA GLU A 241 24.12 3.70 -12.99
C GLU A 241 24.60 4.52 -11.80
N THR A 242 23.68 5.07 -11.02
CA THR A 242 24.04 5.81 -9.80
C THR A 242 24.68 4.91 -8.76
N LEU A 243 24.14 3.69 -8.60
CA LEU A 243 24.72 2.68 -7.71
C LEU A 243 26.07 2.17 -8.22
N ALA A 244 26.21 1.97 -9.52
CA ALA A 244 27.45 1.56 -10.18
C ALA A 244 28.58 2.57 -9.93
N LYS A 245 28.28 3.87 -10.08
CA LYS A 245 29.20 4.97 -9.78
C LYS A 245 29.55 5.03 -8.28
N LYS A 246 28.56 4.90 -7.40
CA LYS A 246 28.76 5.03 -5.94
C LYS A 246 29.50 3.85 -5.31
N LEU A 247 29.24 2.64 -5.80
CA LEU A 247 29.80 1.40 -5.25
C LEU A 247 30.90 0.82 -6.14
N ASN A 248 31.37 1.54 -7.16
CA ASN A 248 32.42 1.13 -8.11
C ASN A 248 32.22 -0.29 -8.66
N PHE A 249 31.14 -0.50 -9.43
CA PHE A 249 30.91 -1.75 -10.15
C PHE A 249 30.54 -1.51 -11.60
N THR A 250 30.76 -2.50 -12.45
CA THR A 250 30.25 -2.54 -13.82
C THR A 250 29.15 -3.58 -13.92
N PHE A 251 28.30 -3.50 -14.94
CA PHE A 251 27.21 -4.44 -15.10
C PHE A 251 26.93 -4.74 -16.55
N GLU A 252 26.38 -5.92 -16.79
CA GLU A 252 25.77 -6.30 -18.07
C GLU A 252 24.31 -6.67 -17.83
N VAL A 253 23.44 -6.23 -18.72
CA VAL A 253 22.01 -6.53 -18.62
C VAL A 253 21.66 -7.56 -19.67
N ARG A 254 20.82 -8.53 -19.28
CA ARG A 254 20.28 -9.55 -20.16
C ARG A 254 18.79 -9.70 -19.95
N GLU A 255 18.09 -10.06 -21.01
CA GLU A 255 16.68 -10.41 -20.90
C GLU A 255 16.50 -11.89 -20.50
N PRO A 256 15.41 -12.26 -19.82
CA PRO A 256 15.14 -13.67 -19.52
C PRO A 256 14.84 -14.45 -20.82
N GLU A 257 15.35 -15.68 -20.93
CA GLU A 257 15.23 -16.52 -22.14
C GLU A 257 13.77 -16.75 -22.57
N ASP A 258 12.85 -16.84 -21.62
CA ASP A 258 11.42 -17.07 -21.87
C ASP A 258 10.58 -15.79 -21.94
N ASN A 259 11.20 -14.61 -21.75
CA ASN A 259 10.54 -13.31 -21.68
C ASN A 259 9.43 -13.21 -20.61
N GLN A 260 9.51 -14.00 -19.53
CA GLN A 260 8.52 -14.00 -18.44
C GLN A 260 9.05 -13.34 -17.16
N TRP A 261 8.13 -12.80 -16.37
CA TRP A 261 8.44 -12.27 -15.02
C TRP A 261 8.79 -13.36 -14.02
N GLY A 262 8.27 -14.56 -14.24
CA GLY A 262 8.46 -15.73 -13.42
C GLY A 262 7.17 -16.23 -12.81
N LEU A 263 6.80 -17.43 -13.24
CA LEU A 263 5.65 -18.21 -12.80
C LEU A 263 6.16 -19.49 -12.12
N PRO A 264 5.41 -20.04 -11.16
CA PRO A 264 5.76 -21.31 -10.55
C PRO A 264 5.63 -22.44 -11.59
N ALA A 265 6.72 -23.15 -11.86
CA ALA A 265 6.78 -24.28 -12.79
C ALA A 265 6.45 -25.64 -12.12
N GLY A 266 6.17 -25.62 -10.81
CA GLY A 266 5.98 -26.82 -9.98
C GLY A 266 7.29 -27.29 -9.33
N GLY A 267 7.18 -28.02 -8.21
CA GLY A 267 8.35 -28.58 -7.50
C GLY A 267 9.32 -27.55 -6.91
N GLY A 268 8.87 -26.30 -6.69
CA GLY A 268 9.72 -25.21 -6.20
C GLY A 268 10.57 -24.52 -7.28
N ASN A 269 10.48 -24.96 -8.54
CA ASN A 269 11.13 -24.28 -9.66
C ASN A 269 10.28 -23.12 -10.19
N TRP A 270 10.98 -22.09 -10.67
CA TRP A 270 10.38 -20.91 -11.27
C TRP A 270 10.86 -20.70 -12.70
N THR A 271 9.99 -20.13 -13.53
CA THR A 271 10.36 -19.61 -14.85
C THR A 271 10.80 -18.16 -14.77
N GLY A 272 11.12 -17.53 -15.90
CA GLY A 272 11.34 -16.09 -16.00
C GLY A 272 12.52 -15.56 -15.22
N ILE A 273 12.43 -14.27 -14.89
CA ILE A 273 13.40 -13.56 -14.06
C ILE A 273 13.69 -14.30 -12.74
N VAL A 274 12.66 -14.83 -12.08
CA VAL A 274 12.82 -15.56 -10.81
C VAL A 274 13.63 -16.85 -11.02
N GLY A 275 13.33 -17.61 -12.08
CA GLY A 275 14.09 -18.80 -12.47
C GLY A 275 15.54 -18.47 -12.80
N GLU A 276 15.80 -17.41 -13.56
CA GLU A 276 17.15 -16.98 -13.92
C GLU A 276 18.03 -16.62 -12.70
N LEU A 277 17.42 -16.14 -11.62
CA LEU A 277 18.09 -15.94 -10.33
C LEU A 277 18.30 -17.26 -9.57
N GLN A 278 17.30 -18.15 -9.60
CA GLN A 278 17.36 -19.47 -8.95
C GLN A 278 18.45 -20.37 -9.58
N TYR A 279 18.61 -20.31 -10.91
CA TYR A 279 19.63 -21.06 -11.65
C TYR A 279 21.00 -20.34 -11.75
N GLU A 280 21.21 -19.27 -10.98
CA GLU A 280 22.47 -18.52 -10.89
C GLU A 280 23.01 -17.93 -12.21
N LYS A 281 22.12 -17.81 -13.20
CA LYS A 281 22.47 -17.20 -14.48
C LYS A 281 22.63 -15.69 -14.33
N ALA A 282 21.93 -15.05 -13.36
CA ALA A 282 22.07 -13.64 -12.99
C ALA A 282 22.38 -13.47 -11.49
N ASP A 283 23.00 -12.34 -11.15
CA ASP A 283 23.34 -11.97 -9.78
C ASP A 283 22.20 -11.24 -9.06
N PHE A 284 21.52 -10.33 -9.76
CA PHE A 284 20.31 -9.67 -9.28
C PHE A 284 19.42 -9.17 -10.43
N CYS A 285 18.18 -8.80 -10.12
CA CYS A 285 17.21 -8.20 -11.05
C CYS A 285 17.10 -6.68 -10.85
N MET A 286 16.86 -5.94 -11.94
CA MET A 286 16.59 -4.49 -11.90
C MET A 286 15.36 -4.15 -11.06
N ASP A 287 14.23 -4.79 -11.36
CA ASP A 287 12.94 -4.52 -10.75
C ASP A 287 12.01 -5.74 -10.88
N LEU A 288 11.30 -6.03 -9.79
CA LEU A 288 10.24 -7.02 -9.78
C LEU A 288 9.23 -6.69 -8.69
N THR A 289 7.95 -6.90 -9.00
CA THR A 289 6.87 -6.75 -8.03
C THR A 289 7.04 -7.72 -6.86
N LEU A 290 6.96 -7.21 -5.64
CA LEU A 290 6.98 -8.00 -4.41
C LEU A 290 5.70 -8.84 -4.31
N THR A 291 5.85 -10.16 -4.20
CA THR A 291 4.73 -11.08 -3.90
C THR A 291 5.17 -12.11 -2.86
N PRO A 292 4.27 -12.57 -1.98
CA PRO A 292 4.61 -13.55 -0.94
C PRO A 292 5.24 -14.83 -1.52
N GLN A 293 4.65 -15.37 -2.61
CA GLN A 293 5.12 -16.59 -3.28
C GLN A 293 6.56 -16.48 -3.80
N ARG A 294 6.94 -15.31 -4.33
CA ARG A 294 8.31 -15.06 -4.80
C ARG A 294 9.27 -14.84 -3.62
N ALA A 295 8.82 -14.19 -2.54
CA ALA A 295 9.66 -13.89 -1.39
C ALA A 295 10.16 -15.14 -0.64
N GLU A 296 9.55 -16.30 -0.87
CA GLU A 296 10.03 -17.59 -0.35
C GLU A 296 11.29 -18.10 -1.06
N VAL A 297 11.48 -17.75 -2.34
CA VAL A 297 12.58 -18.26 -3.17
C VAL A 297 13.66 -17.23 -3.49
N VAL A 298 13.34 -15.94 -3.38
CA VAL A 298 14.26 -14.84 -3.69
C VAL A 298 14.26 -13.78 -2.59
N GLN A 299 15.37 -13.05 -2.47
CA GLN A 299 15.54 -12.02 -1.46
C GLN A 299 15.30 -10.63 -2.06
N TYR A 300 14.29 -9.91 -1.55
CA TYR A 300 13.95 -8.58 -2.03
C TYR A 300 14.72 -7.47 -1.29
N SER A 301 15.03 -6.38 -2.00
CA SER A 301 15.42 -5.11 -1.40
C SER A 301 14.23 -4.40 -0.75
N ARG A 302 14.50 -3.22 -0.19
CA ARG A 302 13.45 -2.24 0.09
C ARG A 302 12.71 -1.91 -1.21
N VAL A 303 11.38 -1.85 -1.12
CA VAL A 303 10.52 -1.38 -2.21
C VAL A 303 10.80 0.09 -2.44
N PHE A 304 11.07 0.45 -3.69
CA PHE A 304 11.50 1.81 -4.03
C PHE A 304 10.46 2.61 -4.82
N ILE A 305 9.48 1.94 -5.43
CA ILE A 305 8.38 2.60 -6.14
C ILE A 305 7.10 1.79 -5.96
N ASP A 306 5.97 2.46 -5.77
CA ASP A 306 4.66 1.81 -5.72
C ASP A 306 4.22 1.34 -7.11
N GLU A 307 3.55 0.19 -7.15
CA GLU A 307 2.90 -0.32 -8.36
C GLU A 307 1.40 -0.36 -8.10
N SER A 308 0.80 0.83 -8.05
CA SER A 308 -0.64 0.98 -7.88
C SER A 308 -1.39 0.67 -9.19
N VAL A 309 -2.59 0.12 -9.05
CA VAL A 309 -3.50 -0.22 -10.15
C VAL A 309 -4.60 0.83 -10.23
N VAL A 310 -4.96 1.20 -11.46
CA VAL A 310 -6.01 2.19 -11.78
C VAL A 310 -6.94 1.66 -12.85
N MET A 311 -8.11 2.28 -12.96
CA MET A 311 -9.09 2.05 -14.01
C MET A 311 -8.99 3.15 -15.07
N LEU A 312 -9.04 2.75 -16.32
CA LEU A 312 -9.09 3.62 -17.49
C LEU A 312 -10.50 3.54 -18.07
N SER A 313 -11.19 4.67 -18.13
CA SER A 313 -12.53 4.78 -18.71
C SER A 313 -12.56 5.89 -19.76
N SER A 314 -13.55 5.88 -20.64
CA SER A 314 -13.80 7.05 -21.50
C SER A 314 -14.02 8.28 -20.63
N LYS A 315 -13.49 9.44 -21.05
CA LYS A 315 -13.77 10.70 -20.37
C LYS A 315 -15.28 10.94 -20.32
N PRO A 316 -15.81 11.43 -19.19
CA PRO A 316 -17.24 11.60 -19.03
C PRO A 316 -17.77 12.57 -20.09
N ARG A 317 -18.80 12.12 -20.81
CA ARG A 317 -19.46 12.93 -21.82
C ARG A 317 -20.33 13.99 -21.12
N PRO A 318 -20.51 15.18 -21.72
CA PRO A 318 -21.51 16.12 -21.24
C PRO A 318 -22.87 15.43 -21.20
N LEU A 319 -23.66 15.68 -20.15
CA LEU A 319 -24.99 15.10 -20.06
C LEU A 319 -25.87 15.61 -21.20
N PRO A 320 -26.88 14.83 -21.67
CA PRO A 320 -27.70 15.20 -22.80
C PRO A 320 -28.30 16.59 -22.68
N GLU A 321 -28.15 17.41 -23.71
CA GLU A 321 -28.47 18.85 -23.63
C GLU A 321 -29.96 19.14 -23.62
N TYR A 322 -30.79 18.22 -24.12
CA TYR A 322 -32.24 18.41 -24.21
C TYR A 322 -32.91 18.56 -22.83
N LEU A 323 -32.38 17.94 -21.76
CA LEU A 323 -32.88 18.11 -20.38
C LEU A 323 -32.28 19.31 -19.63
N SER A 324 -31.44 20.12 -20.29
CA SER A 324 -30.73 21.23 -19.64
C SER A 324 -31.66 22.23 -18.95
N LEU A 325 -32.87 22.43 -19.47
CA LEU A 325 -33.85 23.39 -18.93
C LEU A 325 -34.57 22.89 -17.67
N VAL A 326 -34.76 21.58 -17.50
CA VAL A 326 -35.49 21.02 -16.34
C VAL A 326 -34.54 20.71 -15.17
N ARG A 327 -33.27 20.43 -15.47
CA ARG A 327 -32.20 20.13 -14.49
C ARG A 327 -31.94 21.16 -13.38
N PRO A 328 -32.11 22.48 -13.56
CA PRO A 328 -31.72 23.47 -12.54
C PRO A 328 -32.50 23.34 -11.24
N LEU A 329 -33.64 22.66 -11.25
CA LEU A 329 -34.46 22.36 -10.09
C LEU A 329 -34.64 20.85 -9.98
N GLU A 330 -34.44 20.32 -8.78
CA GLU A 330 -34.70 18.91 -8.50
C GLU A 330 -36.21 18.61 -8.56
N GLY A 331 -36.56 17.35 -8.84
CA GLY A 331 -37.97 16.94 -9.01
C GLY A 331 -38.85 17.24 -7.79
N HIS A 332 -38.29 17.18 -6.58
CA HIS A 332 -39.02 17.52 -5.35
C HIS A 332 -39.33 19.02 -5.23
N VAL A 333 -38.45 19.90 -5.75
CA VAL A 333 -38.68 21.34 -5.82
C VAL A 333 -39.76 21.66 -6.85
N TRP A 334 -39.72 21.01 -8.02
CA TRP A 334 -40.80 21.12 -9.02
C TRP A 334 -42.17 20.76 -8.44
N LEU A 335 -42.25 19.66 -7.68
CA LEU A 335 -43.47 19.28 -6.97
C LEU A 335 -43.88 20.37 -5.97
N GLY A 336 -42.93 20.93 -5.22
CA GLY A 336 -43.16 22.04 -4.30
C GLY A 336 -43.75 23.28 -4.97
N VAL A 337 -43.31 23.62 -6.18
CA VAL A 337 -43.88 24.73 -6.98
C VAL A 337 -45.33 24.47 -7.35
N VAL A 338 -45.66 23.26 -7.82
CA VAL A 338 -47.05 22.90 -8.15
C VAL A 338 -47.94 22.96 -6.91
N VAL A 339 -47.46 22.43 -5.79
CA VAL A 339 -48.20 22.44 -4.52
C VAL A 339 -48.39 23.87 -4.01
N SER A 340 -47.38 24.74 -4.11
CA SER A 340 -47.48 26.12 -3.63
C SER A 340 -48.53 26.93 -4.40
N VAL A 341 -48.61 26.76 -5.73
CA VAL A 341 -49.67 27.36 -6.56
C VAL A 341 -51.04 26.87 -6.11
N MET A 342 -51.20 25.57 -5.88
CA MET A 342 -52.49 24.99 -5.46
C MET A 342 -52.92 25.50 -4.09
N VAL A 343 -52.00 25.56 -3.12
CA VAL A 343 -52.27 26.09 -1.77
C VAL A 343 -52.65 27.56 -1.83
N TRP A 344 -51.90 28.37 -2.58
CA TRP A 344 -52.19 29.79 -2.73
C TRP A 344 -53.55 30.03 -3.41
N SER A 345 -53.84 29.28 -4.48
CA SER A 345 -55.09 29.36 -5.23
C SER A 345 -56.29 28.95 -4.38
N ALA A 346 -56.14 27.90 -3.56
CA ALA A 346 -57.16 27.52 -2.57
C ALA A 346 -57.38 28.61 -1.53
N GLY A 347 -56.31 29.24 -1.03
CA GLY A 347 -56.39 30.36 -0.09
C GLY A 347 -57.14 31.56 -0.68
N LEU A 348 -56.82 31.95 -1.92
CA LEU A 348 -57.53 33.03 -2.62
C LEU A 348 -59.00 32.67 -2.86
N TRP A 349 -59.29 31.44 -3.30
CA TRP A 349 -60.65 30.98 -3.53
C TRP A 349 -61.49 30.99 -2.24
N VAL A 350 -60.97 30.46 -1.13
CA VAL A 350 -61.64 30.49 0.17
C VAL A 350 -61.89 31.92 0.62
N LEU A 351 -60.91 32.82 0.48
CA LEU A 351 -61.06 34.23 0.84
C LEU A 351 -62.18 34.91 0.03
N GLN A 352 -62.22 34.69 -1.29
CA GLN A 352 -63.24 35.28 -2.14
C GLN A 352 -64.62 34.68 -1.88
N LYS A 353 -64.70 33.36 -1.61
CA LYS A 353 -65.93 32.68 -1.21
C LYS A 353 -66.47 33.25 0.10
N LEU A 354 -65.66 33.29 1.16
CA LEU A 354 -66.08 33.84 2.46
C LEU A 354 -66.56 35.29 2.34
N ARG A 355 -65.93 36.09 1.49
CA ARG A 355 -66.35 37.47 1.21
C ARG A 355 -67.67 37.53 0.46
N HIS A 356 -67.88 36.68 -0.55
CA HIS A 356 -69.16 36.59 -1.28
C HIS A 356 -70.32 36.30 -0.31
N TRP A 357 -70.10 35.37 0.62
CA TRP A 357 -71.08 35.01 1.65
C TRP A 357 -71.38 36.14 2.65
N ARG A 358 -70.44 37.05 2.92
CA ARG A 358 -70.56 38.05 4.00
C ARG A 358 -70.82 39.49 3.53
N LEU A 359 -70.37 39.85 2.32
CA LEU A 359 -70.28 41.23 1.84
C LEU A 359 -70.69 41.38 0.36
N GLU A 360 -71.44 40.42 -0.20
CA GLU A 360 -71.88 40.42 -1.62
C GLU A 360 -70.72 40.61 -2.64
N GLY A 361 -69.58 39.98 -2.38
CA GLY A 361 -68.41 40.01 -3.26
C GLY A 361 -68.59 39.24 -4.58
N ARG A 362 -67.63 39.38 -5.53
CA ARG A 362 -67.60 38.62 -6.79
C ARG A 362 -67.48 37.10 -6.54
N HIS A 363 -68.28 36.29 -7.22
CA HIS A 363 -68.11 34.84 -7.24
C HIS A 363 -66.91 34.46 -8.10
N VAL A 364 -65.97 33.70 -7.53
CA VAL A 364 -64.76 33.21 -8.22
C VAL A 364 -64.75 31.70 -8.16
N SER A 365 -64.62 31.04 -9.33
CA SER A 365 -64.44 29.59 -9.40
C SER A 365 -63.04 29.20 -8.92
N PHE A 366 -62.89 28.01 -8.33
CA PHE A 366 -61.59 27.48 -7.93
C PHE A 366 -60.63 27.39 -9.12
N SER A 367 -61.12 26.94 -10.28
CA SER A 367 -60.32 26.87 -11.51
C SER A 367 -59.79 28.24 -11.93
N SER A 368 -60.60 29.28 -11.87
CA SER A 368 -60.18 30.66 -12.18
C SER A 368 -59.11 31.15 -11.21
N SER A 369 -59.18 30.78 -9.93
CA SER A 369 -58.12 31.10 -8.95
C SER A 369 -56.81 30.37 -9.25
N VAL A 370 -56.87 29.11 -9.70
CA VAL A 370 -55.69 28.32 -10.10
C VAL A 370 -55.02 28.91 -11.35
N PHE A 371 -55.80 29.22 -12.40
CA PHE A 371 -55.26 29.87 -13.59
C PHE A 371 -54.68 31.24 -13.29
N TYR A 372 -55.31 32.01 -12.40
CA TYR A 372 -54.78 33.29 -11.96
C TYR A 372 -53.43 33.14 -11.22
N GLY A 373 -53.32 32.17 -10.29
CA GLY A 373 -52.06 31.89 -9.59
C GLY A 373 -50.94 31.41 -10.52
N TRP A 374 -51.28 30.57 -11.49
CA TRP A 374 -50.35 30.09 -12.50
C TRP A 374 -49.90 31.19 -13.47
N GLY A 375 -50.82 32.06 -13.89
CA GLY A 375 -50.50 33.23 -14.74
C GLY A 375 -49.51 34.18 -14.07
N LEU A 376 -49.73 34.49 -12.78
CA LEU A 376 -48.81 35.33 -12.02
C LEU A 376 -47.41 34.70 -11.87
N LEU A 377 -47.32 33.37 -11.76
CA LEU A 377 -46.04 32.66 -11.70
C LEU A 377 -45.29 32.72 -13.05
N LEU A 378 -46.02 32.68 -14.17
CA LEU A 378 -45.47 32.82 -15.52
C LEU A 378 -45.22 34.28 -15.94
N GLU A 379 -45.32 35.23 -15.00
CA GLU A 379 -45.18 36.67 -15.25
C GLU A 379 -46.20 37.22 -16.27
N ASP A 380 -47.35 36.55 -16.39
CA ASP A 380 -48.47 37.02 -17.22
C ASP A 380 -49.23 38.17 -16.53
N ILE A 381 -49.86 39.02 -17.33
CA ILE A 381 -50.55 40.21 -16.84
C ILE A 381 -51.81 39.77 -16.07
N PRO A 382 -52.04 40.25 -14.82
CA PRO A 382 -53.20 39.87 -14.05
C PRO A 382 -54.50 40.31 -14.75
N TYR A 383 -55.29 39.36 -15.24
CA TYR A 383 -56.63 39.62 -15.74
C TYR A 383 -57.60 39.72 -14.54
N ASP A 384 -58.20 40.90 -14.33
CA ASP A 384 -59.14 41.20 -13.25
C ASP A 384 -58.62 40.98 -11.81
N PRO A 385 -57.69 41.82 -11.31
CA PRO A 385 -57.20 41.71 -9.93
C PRO A 385 -58.34 41.91 -8.90
N PRO A 386 -58.28 41.21 -7.75
CA PRO A 386 -59.27 41.40 -6.69
C PRO A 386 -59.25 42.83 -6.16
N ALA A 387 -60.40 43.52 -6.21
CA ALA A 387 -60.53 44.91 -5.76
C ALA A 387 -60.43 45.09 -4.23
N ASN A 388 -60.50 44.01 -3.44
CA ASN A 388 -60.44 44.07 -1.98
C ASN A 388 -59.01 44.15 -1.44
N PRO A 389 -58.77 44.92 -0.36
CA PRO A 389 -57.43 45.10 0.21
C PRO A 389 -56.80 43.78 0.67
N THR A 390 -57.57 42.88 1.31
CA THR A 390 -57.07 41.57 1.74
C THR A 390 -56.68 40.68 0.55
N GLY A 391 -57.42 40.75 -0.56
CA GLY A 391 -57.09 40.03 -1.79
C GLY A 391 -55.85 40.61 -2.46
N GLN A 392 -55.71 41.93 -2.47
CA GLN A 392 -54.51 42.62 -2.97
C GLN A 392 -53.26 42.25 -2.17
N VAL A 393 -53.33 42.19 -0.84
CA VAL A 393 -52.20 41.76 0.00
C VAL A 393 -51.81 40.30 -0.32
N MET A 394 -52.78 39.41 -0.50
CA MET A 394 -52.54 38.00 -0.86
C MET A 394 -51.86 37.86 -2.23
N VAL A 395 -52.25 38.70 -3.19
CA VAL A 395 -51.62 38.79 -4.53
C VAL A 395 -50.22 39.39 -4.44
N MET A 396 -50.03 40.46 -3.67
CA MET A 396 -48.71 41.07 -3.48
C MET A 396 -47.71 40.10 -2.85
N LEU A 397 -48.14 39.32 -1.84
CA LEU A 397 -47.31 38.30 -1.23
C LEU A 397 -46.91 37.21 -2.25
N TRP A 398 -47.86 36.79 -3.09
CA TRP A 398 -47.59 35.81 -4.15
C TRP A 398 -46.66 36.34 -5.22
N LEU A 399 -46.79 37.61 -5.60
CA LEU A 399 -45.89 38.26 -6.56
C LEU A 399 -44.45 38.27 -6.03
N ILE A 400 -44.24 38.50 -4.74
CA ILE A 400 -42.91 38.38 -4.12
C ILE A 400 -42.39 36.94 -4.23
N VAL A 401 -43.22 35.94 -3.95
CA VAL A 401 -42.84 34.52 -4.10
C VAL A 401 -42.50 34.18 -5.55
N CYS A 402 -43.32 34.62 -6.51
CA CYS A 402 -43.10 34.40 -7.94
C CYS A 402 -41.80 35.06 -8.40
N PHE A 403 -41.54 36.30 -8.00
CA PHE A 403 -40.30 37.01 -8.32
C PHE A 403 -39.05 36.29 -7.76
N VAL A 404 -39.11 35.84 -6.51
CA VAL A 404 -38.00 35.09 -5.91
C VAL A 404 -37.77 33.76 -6.64
N LEU A 405 -38.85 33.03 -6.96
CA LEU A 405 -38.76 31.74 -7.63
C LEU A 405 -38.27 31.89 -9.08
N SER A 406 -38.77 32.87 -9.84
CA SER A 406 -38.34 33.11 -11.23
C SER A 406 -36.88 33.58 -11.29
N SER A 407 -36.47 34.47 -10.36
CA SER A 407 -35.08 34.91 -10.23
C SER A 407 -34.15 33.75 -9.86
N ALA A 408 -34.54 32.90 -8.89
CA ALA A 408 -33.76 31.74 -8.49
C ALA A 408 -33.62 30.72 -9.63
N TYR A 409 -34.70 30.45 -10.36
CA TYR A 409 -34.66 29.56 -11.53
C TYR A 409 -33.76 30.12 -12.63
N ARG A 410 -33.89 31.41 -12.99
CA ARG A 410 -33.02 32.08 -13.98
C ARG A 410 -31.54 31.99 -13.58
N SER A 411 -31.23 32.24 -12.31
CA SER A 411 -29.86 32.16 -11.78
C SER A 411 -29.30 30.73 -11.83
N SER A 412 -30.09 29.75 -11.36
CA SER A 412 -29.69 28.33 -11.40
C SER A 412 -29.50 27.85 -12.84
N LEU A 413 -30.39 28.24 -13.76
CA LEU A 413 -30.28 27.91 -15.17
C LEU A 413 -28.98 28.48 -15.79
N ILE A 414 -28.66 29.75 -15.54
CA ILE A 414 -27.41 30.35 -16.02
C ILE A 414 -26.19 29.57 -15.49
N SER A 415 -26.18 29.21 -14.20
CA SER A 415 -25.10 28.42 -13.60
C SER A 415 -24.90 27.07 -14.31
N HIS A 416 -25.99 26.34 -14.59
CA HIS A 416 -25.96 25.04 -15.28
C HIS A 416 -25.60 25.15 -16.77
N LEU A 417 -25.89 26.28 -17.42
CA LEU A 417 -25.49 26.52 -18.80
C LEU A 417 -24.00 26.90 -18.91
N VAL A 418 -23.47 27.61 -17.91
CA VAL A 418 -22.03 27.93 -17.83
C VAL A 418 -21.21 26.68 -17.49
N VAL A 419 -21.67 25.87 -16.54
CA VAL A 419 -20.99 24.62 -16.15
C VAL A 419 -21.87 23.44 -16.55
N GLN A 420 -21.61 22.91 -17.74
CA GLN A 420 -22.29 21.69 -18.18
C GLN A 420 -21.95 20.52 -17.25
N GLY A 421 -22.99 19.90 -16.71
CA GLY A 421 -22.84 18.65 -15.97
C GLY A 421 -22.20 17.57 -16.84
N LYS A 422 -21.25 16.82 -16.28
CA LYS A 422 -20.60 15.67 -16.94
C LYS A 422 -21.11 14.37 -16.30
N SER A 423 -21.18 13.30 -17.09
CA SER A 423 -21.58 11.99 -16.54
C SER A 423 -20.66 11.57 -15.39
N ALA A 424 -21.16 10.79 -14.43
CA ALA A 424 -20.33 10.27 -13.36
C ALA A 424 -19.09 9.54 -13.92
N VAL A 425 -17.93 9.72 -13.28
CA VAL A 425 -16.69 9.03 -13.61
C VAL A 425 -16.56 7.76 -12.80
N ILE A 426 -15.87 6.75 -13.33
CA ILE A 426 -15.53 5.55 -12.57
C ILE A 426 -14.21 5.81 -11.85
N ASN A 427 -14.28 5.93 -10.53
CA ASN A 427 -13.08 6.10 -9.70
C ASN A 427 -12.81 4.89 -8.83
N THR A 428 -13.85 4.18 -8.39
CA THR A 428 -13.73 3.05 -7.47
C THR A 428 -14.19 1.74 -8.12
N PHE A 429 -13.76 0.61 -7.55
CA PHE A 429 -14.23 -0.70 -7.98
C PHE A 429 -15.72 -0.88 -7.67
N GLU A 430 -16.22 -0.25 -6.62
CA GLU A 430 -17.63 -0.18 -6.27
C GLU A 430 -18.42 0.53 -7.38
N ASP A 431 -17.95 1.70 -7.83
CA ASP A 431 -18.56 2.43 -8.96
C ASP A 431 -18.56 1.58 -10.23
N LEU A 432 -17.48 0.82 -10.46
CA LEU A 432 -17.36 -0.06 -11.62
C LEU A 432 -18.38 -1.20 -11.59
N VAL A 433 -18.57 -1.84 -10.44
CA VAL A 433 -19.55 -2.93 -10.27
C VAL A 433 -20.97 -2.40 -10.39
N GLU A 434 -21.29 -1.30 -9.71
CA GLU A 434 -22.61 -0.67 -9.78
C GLU A 434 -22.96 -0.26 -11.22
N ARG A 435 -21.98 0.26 -11.95
CA ARG A 435 -22.16 0.63 -13.35
C ARG A 435 -22.22 -0.58 -14.29
N GLY A 436 -21.53 -1.66 -13.95
CA GLY A 436 -21.69 -2.95 -14.60
C GLY A 436 -23.12 -3.48 -14.51
N GLU A 437 -23.76 -3.32 -13.35
CA GLU A 437 -25.14 -3.77 -13.12
C GLU A 437 -26.19 -2.84 -13.73
N ARG A 438 -25.97 -1.52 -13.65
CA ARG A 438 -26.92 -0.51 -14.15
C ARG A 438 -26.84 -0.31 -15.67
N ASP A 439 -25.63 -0.12 -16.19
CA ASP A 439 -25.37 0.32 -17.56
C ASP A 439 -24.79 -0.81 -18.44
N GLY A 440 -24.55 -2.01 -17.88
CA GLY A 440 -23.98 -3.14 -18.62
C GLY A 440 -22.48 -3.00 -18.94
N TRP A 441 -21.75 -2.22 -18.15
CA TRP A 441 -20.31 -2.01 -18.38
C TRP A 441 -19.50 -3.29 -18.20
N THR A 442 -18.50 -3.45 -19.06
CA THR A 442 -17.55 -4.57 -18.99
C THR A 442 -16.16 -4.06 -18.67
N TRP A 443 -15.29 -4.94 -18.18
CA TRP A 443 -13.93 -4.56 -17.86
C TRP A 443 -12.93 -5.65 -18.19
N GLY A 444 -11.67 -5.24 -18.31
CA GLY A 444 -10.59 -6.14 -18.65
C GLY A 444 -9.21 -5.64 -18.28
N THR A 445 -8.24 -6.53 -18.44
CA THR A 445 -6.84 -6.30 -18.13
C THR A 445 -5.98 -7.09 -19.13
N PRO A 446 -4.70 -6.74 -19.36
CA PRO A 446 -3.79 -7.60 -20.12
C PRO A 446 -3.76 -9.01 -19.54
N ARG A 447 -3.37 -10.00 -20.35
CA ARG A 447 -3.32 -11.42 -19.96
C ARG A 447 -2.86 -11.58 -18.50
N MET A 448 -3.81 -11.97 -17.66
CA MET A 448 -3.69 -11.92 -16.21
C MET A 448 -2.62 -12.92 -15.74
N THR A 449 -1.42 -12.42 -15.49
CA THR A 449 -0.25 -13.21 -15.09
C THR A 449 0.42 -12.57 -13.88
N GLY A 450 1.08 -13.40 -13.06
CA GLY A 450 1.87 -12.92 -11.94
C GLY A 450 1.04 -12.35 -10.79
N ALA A 451 1.44 -11.19 -10.27
CA ALA A 451 0.97 -10.64 -9.00
C ALA A 451 -0.54 -10.29 -9.01
N LEU A 452 -1.03 -9.64 -10.07
CA LEU A 452 -2.42 -9.17 -10.15
C LEU A 452 -3.43 -10.29 -10.08
N LYS A 453 -3.15 -11.41 -10.77
CA LYS A 453 -4.00 -12.60 -10.70
C LYS A 453 -4.11 -13.11 -9.27
N THR A 454 -2.97 -13.28 -8.61
CA THR A 454 -2.88 -13.85 -7.27
C THR A 454 -3.59 -12.98 -6.24
N VAL A 455 -3.45 -11.66 -6.33
CA VAL A 455 -4.10 -10.74 -5.38
C VAL A 455 -5.60 -10.70 -5.59
N LEU A 456 -6.08 -10.53 -6.83
CA LEU A 456 -7.51 -10.46 -7.11
C LEU A 456 -8.23 -11.78 -6.80
N SER A 457 -7.60 -12.94 -7.06
CA SER A 457 -8.21 -14.24 -6.77
C SER A 457 -8.24 -14.61 -5.28
N THR A 458 -7.31 -14.06 -4.50
CA THR A 458 -7.15 -14.38 -3.06
C THR A 458 -7.74 -13.30 -2.16
N SER A 459 -8.19 -12.19 -2.72
CA SER A 459 -8.73 -11.06 -1.95
C SER A 459 -9.96 -11.49 -1.15
N PRO A 460 -10.07 -11.10 0.14
CA PRO A 460 -11.25 -11.37 0.95
C PRO A 460 -12.43 -10.44 0.63
N ASP A 461 -12.19 -9.35 -0.11
CA ASP A 461 -13.20 -8.36 -0.46
C ASP A 461 -14.14 -8.86 -1.57
N GLU A 462 -15.45 -8.75 -1.34
CA GLU A 462 -16.49 -9.23 -2.24
C GLU A 462 -16.48 -8.45 -3.57
N THR A 463 -16.30 -7.13 -3.51
CA THR A 463 -16.21 -6.27 -4.70
C THR A 463 -15.05 -6.68 -5.59
N MET A 464 -13.85 -6.90 -5.02
CA MET A 464 -12.69 -7.37 -5.78
C MET A 464 -12.89 -8.75 -6.40
N GLN A 465 -13.55 -9.69 -5.72
CA GLN A 465 -13.87 -11.00 -6.29
C GLN A 465 -14.88 -10.89 -7.43
N MET A 466 -15.88 -10.02 -7.30
CA MET A 466 -16.83 -9.72 -8.36
C MET A 466 -16.14 -9.12 -9.58
N VAL A 467 -15.22 -8.17 -9.37
CA VAL A 467 -14.37 -7.61 -10.42
C VAL A 467 -13.54 -8.72 -11.08
N TYR A 468 -12.89 -9.60 -10.31
CA TYR A 468 -12.11 -10.71 -10.87
C TYR A 468 -12.95 -11.67 -11.71
N SER A 469 -14.16 -12.02 -11.26
CA SER A 469 -15.04 -13.00 -11.92
C SER A 469 -15.52 -12.56 -13.32
N LYS A 470 -15.77 -11.26 -13.50
CA LYS A 470 -16.27 -10.68 -14.75
C LYS A 470 -15.15 -10.06 -15.62
N MET A 471 -13.89 -10.17 -15.19
CA MET A 471 -12.76 -9.55 -15.88
C MET A 471 -12.37 -10.32 -17.15
N THR A 472 -12.27 -9.60 -18.27
CA THR A 472 -11.83 -10.15 -19.56
C THR A 472 -10.35 -9.91 -19.82
N ALA A 473 -9.66 -10.88 -20.42
CA ALA A 473 -8.27 -10.71 -20.82
C ALA A 473 -8.21 -10.07 -22.22
N VAL A 474 -7.71 -8.84 -22.32
CA VAL A 474 -7.61 -8.07 -23.57
C VAL A 474 -6.23 -7.43 -23.65
N PRO A 475 -5.51 -7.50 -24.78
CA PRO A 475 -4.25 -6.77 -24.97
C PRO A 475 -4.41 -5.28 -24.67
N PHE A 476 -3.32 -4.59 -24.31
CA PHE A 476 -3.39 -3.18 -23.92
C PHE A 476 -4.00 -2.30 -25.02
N ASP A 477 -3.50 -2.39 -26.24
CA ASP A 477 -3.95 -1.51 -27.34
C ASP A 477 -5.43 -1.75 -27.71
N ASP A 478 -5.84 -3.02 -27.83
CA ASP A 478 -7.25 -3.41 -28.04
C ASP A 478 -8.15 -2.98 -26.88
N GLY A 479 -7.63 -3.07 -25.65
CA GLY A 479 -8.32 -2.66 -24.44
C GLY A 479 -8.59 -1.17 -24.42
N ILE A 480 -7.59 -0.35 -24.78
CA ILE A 480 -7.75 1.10 -24.90
C ILE A 480 -8.73 1.46 -26.02
N GLN A 481 -8.70 0.77 -27.16
CA GLN A 481 -9.68 1.01 -28.21
C GLN A 481 -11.11 0.81 -27.71
N LYS A 482 -11.39 -0.26 -26.96
CA LYS A 482 -12.69 -0.47 -26.32
C LYS A 482 -13.04 0.61 -25.30
N VAL A 483 -12.06 1.11 -24.55
CA VAL A 483 -12.26 2.25 -23.64
C VAL A 483 -12.71 3.49 -24.42
N LEU A 484 -12.15 3.73 -25.60
CA LEU A 484 -12.53 4.86 -26.46
C LEU A 484 -13.92 4.69 -27.08
N GLU A 485 -14.29 3.47 -27.48
CA GLU A 485 -15.65 3.13 -27.96
C GLU A 485 -16.71 3.38 -26.86
N GLY A 486 -16.33 3.17 -25.59
CA GLY A 486 -17.15 3.44 -24.40
C GLY A 486 -17.84 2.18 -23.86
N GLY A 487 -18.30 2.24 -22.60
CA GLY A 487 -18.93 1.09 -21.92
C GLY A 487 -17.95 0.01 -21.46
N PHE A 488 -16.64 0.26 -21.58
CA PHE A 488 -15.58 -0.62 -21.14
C PHE A 488 -14.57 0.11 -20.24
N SER A 489 -14.13 -0.55 -19.18
CA SER A 489 -13.09 -0.06 -18.28
C SER A 489 -11.86 -0.97 -18.30
N PHE A 490 -10.67 -0.39 -18.47
CA PHE A 490 -9.43 -1.14 -18.52
C PHE A 490 -8.61 -0.96 -17.24
N ILE A 491 -8.26 -2.07 -16.59
CA ILE A 491 -7.59 -2.07 -15.28
C ILE A 491 -6.11 -2.43 -15.45
N TYR A 492 -5.22 -1.48 -15.13
CA TYR A 492 -3.79 -1.71 -15.26
C TYR A 492 -2.91 -0.81 -14.39
N SER A 493 -1.58 -0.99 -14.44
CA SER A 493 -0.61 -0.23 -13.66
C SER A 493 -0.68 1.28 -13.94
N TYR A 494 -0.64 2.08 -12.89
CA TYR A 494 -0.75 3.54 -12.95
C TYR A 494 0.32 4.19 -13.82
N TYR A 495 1.60 3.96 -13.52
CA TYR A 495 2.70 4.61 -14.23
C TYR A 495 2.76 4.18 -15.70
N TYR A 496 2.51 2.90 -15.99
CA TYR A 496 2.43 2.40 -17.35
C TYR A 496 1.30 3.08 -18.13
N SER A 497 0.09 3.07 -17.55
CA SER A 497 -1.10 3.63 -18.21
C SER A 497 -0.99 5.14 -18.41
N ARG A 498 -0.50 5.88 -17.40
CA ARG A 498 -0.24 7.31 -17.50
C ARG A 498 0.73 7.64 -18.64
N THR A 499 1.77 6.84 -18.79
CA THR A 499 2.79 7.03 -19.82
C THR A 499 2.24 6.77 -21.22
N ARG A 500 1.52 5.66 -21.43
CA ARG A 500 0.90 5.32 -22.73
C ARG A 500 -0.18 6.33 -23.12
N VAL A 501 -1.06 6.71 -22.18
CA VAL A 501 -2.07 7.76 -22.43
C VAL A 501 -1.41 9.09 -22.79
N ALA A 502 -0.33 9.46 -22.11
CA ALA A 502 0.40 10.70 -22.38
C ALA A 502 1.12 10.73 -23.74
N THR A 503 1.58 9.57 -24.23
CA THR A 503 2.33 9.43 -25.49
C THR A 503 1.41 9.29 -26.69
N ASP A 504 0.47 8.36 -26.64
CA ASP A 504 -0.30 7.96 -27.82
C ASP A 504 -1.64 8.70 -27.97
N PHE A 505 -2.23 9.16 -26.86
CA PHE A 505 -3.63 9.62 -26.82
C PHE A 505 -3.81 11.06 -26.34
N THR A 506 -2.74 11.79 -26.08
CA THR A 506 -2.82 13.17 -25.64
C THR A 506 -2.43 14.12 -26.76
N ASP A 507 -3.29 15.09 -27.05
CA ASP A 507 -3.04 16.07 -28.09
C ASP A 507 -1.98 17.12 -27.72
N GLU A 508 -1.53 17.91 -28.71
CA GLU A 508 -0.60 19.03 -28.51
C GLU A 508 -1.12 20.02 -27.46
N LYS A 509 -2.44 20.23 -27.41
CA LYS A 509 -3.12 21.09 -26.43
C LYS A 509 -3.26 20.45 -25.04
N GLY A 510 -2.83 19.21 -24.86
CA GLY A 510 -2.89 18.49 -23.58
C GLY A 510 -4.24 17.81 -23.31
N TYR A 511 -5.16 17.77 -24.27
CA TYR A 511 -6.43 17.06 -24.11
C TYR A 511 -6.24 15.55 -24.21
N THR A 512 -6.84 14.81 -23.27
CA THR A 512 -6.94 13.34 -23.30
C THR A 512 -8.40 12.89 -23.36
N PRO A 513 -8.75 11.92 -24.22
CA PRO A 513 -10.09 11.32 -24.30
C PRO A 513 -10.32 10.23 -23.24
N ILE A 514 -9.25 9.80 -22.55
CA ILE A 514 -9.27 8.75 -21.54
C ILE A 514 -9.16 9.40 -20.15
N HIS A 515 -10.03 8.96 -19.25
CA HIS A 515 -10.00 9.29 -17.84
C HIS A 515 -9.30 8.17 -17.07
N ILE A 516 -8.30 8.53 -16.27
CA ILE A 516 -7.62 7.63 -15.33
C ILE A 516 -8.26 7.84 -13.96
N SER A 517 -8.69 6.77 -13.30
CA SER A 517 -9.30 6.84 -11.97
C SER A 517 -8.44 7.62 -10.98
N THR A 518 -9.09 8.45 -10.16
CA THR A 518 -8.39 9.21 -9.11
C THR A 518 -7.91 8.28 -7.98
N THR A 519 -8.71 7.26 -7.67
CA THR A 519 -8.35 6.24 -6.69
C THR A 519 -7.30 5.30 -7.29
N LYS A 520 -6.18 5.20 -6.58
CA LYS A 520 -5.09 4.27 -6.84
C LYS A 520 -5.23 3.10 -5.88
N TYR A 521 -5.32 1.88 -6.40
CA TYR A 521 -5.38 0.68 -5.59
C TYR A 521 -3.98 0.10 -5.40
N PRO A 522 -3.38 0.16 -4.20
CA PRO A 522 -2.08 -0.43 -3.92
C PRO A 522 -2.22 -1.95 -3.72
N LEU A 523 -2.64 -2.65 -4.77
CA LEU A 523 -2.83 -4.11 -4.73
C LEU A 523 -1.52 -4.86 -4.48
N PHE A 524 -0.38 -4.23 -4.78
CA PHE A 524 0.96 -4.74 -4.49
C PHE A 524 1.74 -3.74 -3.66
N ALA A 525 2.70 -4.24 -2.88
CA ALA A 525 3.59 -3.38 -2.11
C ALA A 525 4.42 -2.44 -3.00
N GLY A 526 4.72 -2.88 -4.24
CA GLY A 526 5.47 -2.13 -5.25
C GLY A 526 6.65 -2.93 -5.82
N ASN A 527 7.52 -2.23 -6.56
CA ASN A 527 8.69 -2.80 -7.20
C ASN A 527 9.94 -2.64 -6.33
N ALA A 528 10.72 -3.71 -6.27
CA ALA A 528 11.98 -3.77 -5.56
C ALA A 528 13.02 -4.55 -6.38
N ARG A 529 14.30 -4.40 -6.03
CA ARG A 529 15.38 -5.22 -6.59
C ARG A 529 15.33 -6.61 -5.97
N VAL A 530 15.69 -7.60 -6.76
CA VAL A 530 15.64 -8.99 -6.33
C VAL A 530 17.03 -9.60 -6.41
N PHE A 531 17.43 -10.25 -5.34
CA PHE A 531 18.72 -10.88 -5.16
C PHE A 531 18.54 -12.38 -4.96
N ARG A 532 19.59 -13.11 -5.28
CA ARG A 532 19.71 -14.51 -4.85
C ARG A 532 19.73 -14.58 -3.31
N PRO A 533 19.07 -15.57 -2.70
CA PRO A 533 19.13 -15.76 -1.25
C PRO A 533 20.57 -15.85 -0.75
N GLY A 534 20.92 -15.04 0.25
CA GLY A 534 22.27 -15.05 0.85
C GLY A 534 23.34 -14.31 0.04
N ALA A 535 22.97 -13.54 -0.99
CA ALA A 535 23.93 -12.77 -1.78
C ALA A 535 24.77 -11.81 -0.90
N PRO A 536 26.11 -11.86 -0.94
CA PRO A 536 26.97 -11.08 -0.03
C PRO A 536 26.91 -9.56 -0.28
N PHE A 537 26.52 -9.15 -1.49
CA PHE A 537 26.38 -7.76 -1.90
C PHE A 537 24.99 -7.16 -1.59
N TYR A 538 24.01 -7.98 -1.20
CA TYR A 538 22.63 -7.58 -0.92
C TYR A 538 22.54 -6.37 0.02
N ARG A 539 23.22 -6.45 1.17
CA ARG A 539 23.11 -5.43 2.23
C ARG A 539 23.57 -4.05 1.74
N ARG A 540 24.65 -4.01 0.97
CA ARG A 540 25.24 -2.76 0.47
C ARG A 540 24.38 -2.11 -0.59
N ILE A 541 23.95 -2.88 -1.58
CA ILE A 541 23.08 -2.36 -2.64
C ILE A 541 21.73 -1.93 -2.04
N SER A 542 21.19 -2.68 -1.07
CA SER A 542 19.95 -2.33 -0.38
C SER A 542 20.08 -1.04 0.43
N MET A 543 21.17 -0.84 1.18
CA MET A 543 21.43 0.41 1.92
C MET A 543 21.62 1.60 0.97
N ALA A 544 22.36 1.43 -0.12
CA ALA A 544 22.55 2.49 -1.10
C ALA A 544 21.24 2.84 -1.83
N THR A 545 20.38 1.85 -2.10
CA THR A 545 19.04 2.05 -2.65
C THR A 545 18.14 2.78 -1.64
N GLN A 546 18.23 2.44 -0.35
CA GLN A 546 17.50 3.13 0.72
C GLN A 546 17.82 4.63 0.75
N HIS A 547 19.10 5.01 0.64
CA HIS A 547 19.47 6.43 0.58
C HIS A 547 18.88 7.14 -0.66
N LEU A 548 18.72 6.45 -1.80
CA LEU A 548 18.05 7.03 -2.97
C LEU A 548 16.56 7.25 -2.72
N ILE A 549 15.89 6.31 -2.03
CA ILE A 549 14.50 6.47 -1.60
C ILE A 549 14.37 7.67 -0.66
N GLU A 550 15.18 7.73 0.39
CA GLU A 550 15.13 8.79 1.42
C GLU A 550 15.44 10.18 0.85
N SER A 551 16.28 10.26 -0.19
CA SER A 551 16.57 11.52 -0.87
C SER A 551 15.43 12.04 -1.78
N GLY A 552 14.41 11.22 -2.07
CA GLY A 552 13.34 11.56 -3.01
C GLY A 552 13.77 11.53 -4.49
N LEU A 553 14.97 11.05 -4.81
CA LEU A 553 15.46 10.99 -6.20
C LEU A 553 14.64 10.04 -7.08
N ILE A 554 14.12 8.95 -6.50
CA ILE A 554 13.40 7.91 -7.26
C ILE A 554 12.06 8.42 -7.79
N THR A 555 11.30 9.14 -6.96
CA THR A 555 10.03 9.75 -7.37
C THR A 555 10.27 10.85 -8.40
N PHE A 556 11.29 11.69 -8.18
CA PHE A 556 11.71 12.72 -9.13
C PHE A 556 12.11 12.12 -10.49
N TRP A 557 12.97 11.10 -10.50
CA TRP A 557 13.40 10.45 -11.75
C TRP A 557 12.27 9.73 -12.47
N MET A 558 11.29 9.16 -11.75
CA MET A 558 10.13 8.55 -12.39
C MET A 558 9.34 9.58 -13.21
N ASP A 559 8.99 10.73 -12.62
CA ASP A 559 8.27 11.78 -13.34
C ASP A 559 9.12 12.41 -14.45
N ASP A 560 10.43 12.59 -14.23
CA ASP A 560 11.36 13.14 -15.24
C ASP A 560 11.51 12.21 -16.45
N VAL A 561 11.72 10.91 -16.24
CA VAL A 561 11.81 9.89 -17.31
C VAL A 561 10.53 9.87 -18.15
N ILE A 562 9.36 9.86 -17.51
CA ILE A 562 8.07 9.88 -18.21
C ILE A 562 7.94 11.17 -19.03
N THR A 563 8.26 12.32 -18.44
CA THR A 563 8.14 13.63 -19.08
C THR A 563 9.06 13.77 -20.29
N LEU A 564 10.32 13.37 -20.16
CA LEU A 564 11.30 13.40 -21.24
C LEU A 564 10.89 12.46 -22.38
N TYR A 565 10.48 11.23 -22.04
CA TYR A 565 10.03 10.27 -23.03
C TYR A 565 8.81 10.76 -23.82
N VAL A 566 7.79 11.28 -23.12
CA VAL A 566 6.59 11.85 -23.76
C VAL A 566 6.98 13.00 -24.69
N ARG A 567 7.92 13.85 -24.30
CA ARG A 567 8.38 14.97 -25.12
C ARG A 567 9.12 14.51 -26.38
N GLU A 568 9.96 13.49 -26.27
CA GLU A 568 10.72 12.93 -27.40
C GLU A 568 9.80 12.21 -28.39
N GLU A 569 8.94 11.32 -27.89
CA GLU A 569 7.91 10.63 -28.69
C GLU A 569 7.04 11.62 -29.45
N ARG A 570 6.51 12.64 -28.77
CA ARG A 570 5.69 13.66 -29.44
C ARG A 570 6.48 14.43 -30.50
N ARG A 571 7.74 14.78 -30.24
CA ARG A 571 8.57 15.44 -31.25
C ARG A 571 8.75 14.54 -32.49
N SER A 572 8.98 13.25 -32.30
CA SER A 572 9.11 12.29 -33.40
C SER A 572 7.79 12.05 -34.14
N ASN A 573 6.66 12.06 -33.43
CA ASN A 573 5.33 11.83 -34.00
C ASN A 573 4.79 13.06 -34.75
N VAL A 574 5.16 14.28 -34.36
CA VAL A 574 4.80 15.52 -35.11
C VAL A 574 5.37 15.48 -36.54
N GLU A 575 6.51 14.84 -36.76
CA GLU A 575 7.08 14.64 -38.09
C GLU A 575 6.34 13.57 -38.92
N GLY A 576 5.56 12.68 -38.28
CA GLY A 576 4.91 11.53 -38.94
C GLY A 576 3.37 11.53 -39.00
N ASN A 577 2.65 12.25 -38.12
CA ASN A 577 1.22 11.99 -37.84
C ASN A 577 0.27 13.20 -37.93
N VAL A 578 0.63 14.28 -38.62
CA VAL A 578 -0.28 15.41 -38.92
C VAL A 578 -1.62 14.94 -39.55
N ALA A 579 -1.66 13.73 -40.14
CA ALA A 579 -2.85 13.16 -40.78
C ALA A 579 -3.75 12.25 -39.90
N LYS A 580 -3.27 11.64 -38.80
CA LYS A 580 -4.09 10.67 -38.00
C LYS A 580 -4.82 11.31 -36.81
N GLN A 581 -4.27 12.38 -36.26
CA GLN A 581 -4.83 13.08 -35.10
C GLN A 581 -6.08 13.92 -35.44
N HIS A 582 -6.19 14.38 -36.68
CA HIS A 582 -7.22 15.34 -37.06
C HIS A 582 -8.61 14.74 -37.31
N THR A 583 -8.73 13.41 -37.47
CA THR A 583 -9.98 12.75 -37.88
C THR A 583 -10.75 12.04 -36.76
N LEU A 584 -10.16 11.82 -35.58
CA LEU A 584 -10.83 11.15 -34.44
C LEU A 584 -11.28 12.11 -33.32
N PHE A 585 -10.74 13.33 -33.28
CA PHE A 585 -10.87 14.24 -32.14
C PHE A 585 -11.59 15.56 -32.43
N THR A 586 -12.45 15.62 -33.45
CA THR A 586 -13.39 16.73 -33.62
C THR A 586 -14.56 16.59 -32.63
N SER A 587 -14.30 16.78 -31.34
CA SER A 587 -15.30 17.14 -30.30
C SER A 587 -14.59 17.48 -28.99
N GLY A 588 -13.73 18.48 -29.05
CA GLY A 588 -13.14 19.13 -27.89
C GLY A 588 -13.31 20.63 -28.04
N ASP A 589 -14.56 21.06 -28.24
CA ASP A 589 -14.90 22.48 -28.27
C ASP A 589 -14.91 22.98 -26.83
N ASP A 590 -13.71 23.29 -26.32
CA ASP A 590 -13.53 24.19 -25.17
C ASP A 590 -13.77 25.66 -25.60
N GLY A 591 -14.37 25.88 -26.77
CA GLY A 591 -14.92 27.16 -27.22
C GLY A 591 -16.29 27.43 -26.60
N GLU A 592 -16.70 28.70 -26.67
CA GLU A 592 -18.04 29.14 -26.28
C GLU A 592 -19.09 28.27 -26.96
N VAL A 593 -19.76 27.37 -26.21
CA VAL A 593 -20.87 26.58 -26.73
C VAL A 593 -22.03 27.55 -26.98
N VAL A 594 -22.16 27.98 -28.23
CA VAL A 594 -23.29 28.79 -28.68
C VAL A 594 -24.55 27.95 -28.52
N LEU A 595 -25.57 28.47 -27.83
CA LEU A 595 -26.85 27.77 -27.68
C LEU A 595 -27.46 27.47 -29.05
N GLY A 596 -27.34 26.21 -29.48
CA GLY A 596 -27.98 25.66 -30.66
C GLY A 596 -29.43 25.22 -30.41
N LEU A 597 -30.08 24.76 -31.49
CA LEU A 597 -31.44 24.23 -31.46
C LEU A 597 -31.54 22.99 -30.54
N ASP A 598 -30.46 22.22 -30.42
CA ASP A 598 -30.39 20.98 -29.65
C ASP A 598 -30.64 21.18 -28.15
N HIS A 599 -30.24 22.33 -27.59
CA HIS A 599 -30.50 22.67 -26.19
C HIS A 599 -31.97 23.07 -25.95
N LEU A 600 -32.70 23.51 -26.98
CA LEU A 600 -34.06 24.06 -26.88
C LEU A 600 -35.15 23.08 -27.37
N GLN A 601 -34.78 21.88 -27.82
CA GLN A 601 -35.73 20.90 -28.38
C GLN A 601 -36.91 20.60 -27.43
N VAL A 602 -36.66 20.46 -26.13
CA VAL A 602 -37.72 20.18 -25.14
C VAL A 602 -38.75 21.31 -25.07
N THR A 603 -38.34 22.57 -25.23
CA THR A 603 -39.27 23.71 -25.28
C THR A 603 -40.21 23.60 -26.47
N TYR A 604 -39.69 23.23 -27.64
CA TYR A 604 -40.50 23.03 -28.84
C TYR A 604 -41.43 21.81 -28.72
N TYR A 605 -40.95 20.72 -28.11
CA TYR A 605 -41.80 19.56 -27.84
C TYR A 605 -42.93 19.90 -26.86
N MET A 606 -42.64 20.64 -25.79
CA MET A 606 -43.67 21.11 -24.84
C MET A 606 -44.69 22.04 -25.51
N LEU A 607 -44.24 22.95 -26.38
CA LEU A 607 -45.12 23.81 -27.16
C LEU A 607 -46.04 23.01 -28.08
N PHE A 608 -45.49 22.03 -28.80
CA PHE A 608 -46.26 21.15 -29.68
C PHE A 608 -47.30 20.34 -28.89
N ILE A 609 -46.90 19.73 -27.77
CA ILE A 609 -47.81 19.01 -26.88
C ILE A 609 -48.91 19.93 -26.36
N GLY A 610 -48.58 21.17 -25.98
CA GLY A 610 -49.55 22.17 -25.56
C GLY A 610 -50.59 22.52 -26.63
N HIS A 611 -50.16 22.69 -27.88
CA HIS A 611 -51.09 22.92 -28.99
C HIS A 611 -51.98 21.71 -29.28
N VAL A 612 -51.42 20.50 -29.23
CA VAL A 612 -52.19 19.26 -29.44
C VAL A 612 -53.23 19.09 -28.34
N THR A 613 -52.86 19.28 -27.06
CA THR A 613 -53.81 19.15 -25.95
C THR A 613 -54.90 20.22 -26.01
N ALA A 614 -54.57 21.47 -26.34
CA ALA A 614 -55.55 22.52 -26.55
C ALA A 614 -56.52 22.17 -27.70
N PHE A 615 -56.00 21.71 -28.84
CA PHE A 615 -56.82 21.27 -29.97
C PHE A 615 -57.74 20.11 -29.60
N LEU A 616 -57.23 19.09 -28.90
CA LEU A 616 -58.02 17.96 -28.44
C LEU A 616 -59.12 18.38 -27.45
N SER A 617 -58.82 19.30 -26.53
CA SER A 617 -59.82 19.84 -25.59
C SER A 617 -60.92 20.61 -26.32
N PHE A 618 -60.57 21.38 -27.35
CA PHE A 618 -61.54 22.11 -28.17
C PHE A 618 -62.45 21.15 -28.95
N VAL A 619 -61.87 20.13 -29.58
CA VAL A 619 -62.63 19.09 -30.28
C VAL A 619 -63.55 18.34 -29.32
N ALA A 620 -63.06 17.97 -28.13
CA ALA A 620 -63.87 17.31 -27.10
C ALA A 620 -65.03 18.19 -26.62
N GLU A 621 -64.80 19.50 -26.45
CA GLU A 621 -65.86 20.45 -26.10
C GLU A 621 -66.92 20.53 -27.21
N CYS A 622 -66.50 20.65 -28.48
CA CYS A 622 -67.40 20.66 -29.64
C CYS A 622 -68.24 19.38 -29.72
N LEU A 623 -67.62 18.21 -29.54
CA LEU A 623 -68.33 16.93 -29.56
C LEU A 623 -69.32 16.81 -28.40
N SER A 624 -68.92 17.22 -27.18
CA SER A 624 -69.82 17.16 -26.01
C SER A 624 -71.04 18.06 -26.16
N ARG A 625 -70.86 19.26 -26.76
CA ARG A 625 -71.96 20.19 -27.09
C ARG A 625 -72.85 19.65 -28.22
N ALA A 626 -72.27 18.97 -29.22
CA ALA A 626 -73.04 18.34 -30.30
C ALA A 626 -73.86 17.14 -29.83
N THR A 627 -73.44 16.43 -28.77
CA THR A 627 -74.21 15.31 -28.18
C THR A 627 -75.27 15.74 -27.16
N THR A 628 -75.26 17.01 -26.73
CA THR A 628 -76.22 17.56 -25.75
C THR A 628 -77.28 18.48 -26.38
N GLN A 629 -77.17 18.77 -27.68
CA GLN A 629 -78.25 19.28 -28.52
C GLN A 629 -78.97 18.12 -29.19
#